data_AF-A0A931VBQ8-F1
#
_entry.id   AF-A0A931VBQ8-F1
#
_cell.length_a   1.000
_cell.length_b   1.000
_cell.length_c   1.000
_cell.angle_alpha   90.00
_cell.angle_beta   90.00
_cell.angle_gamma   90.00
#
_symmetry.space_group_name_H-M   'P 1'
#
loop_
_entity.id
_entity.type
_entity.pdbx_description
1 polymer ?
#
loop_
_entity_poly.entity_id
_entity_poly.type
_entity_poly.pdbx_seq_one_letter_code
_entity_poly.pdbx_strand_id
1 'polypeptide(L)'
;MNVKDINLTPAELQAILDHKRTMTLTQGKEVSLEEAIEHFIRHYELDWLREKQRRDLSEQLQEIDKHKYLRSEKEGRDIGRARAAEEWCDKYAHIWRAEHESLERNGFLKINVVIQSERGLHFRPASTLAELAQRFDCEVYLHRAGMDFYNFILQGQKYLNVKSVLCLLTVAAEKGEQLELIATGPQAREALQAIAGHINRAEPAQAIEKVQGA
;
A
#
# COMPACT_ATOMS: atom_id res chain seq x y z
N MET A 1 -12.15 -19.78 1.33
CA MET A 1 -11.69 -18.60 0.57
C MET A 1 -10.26 -18.33 0.99
N ASN A 2 -9.32 -18.18 0.06
CA ASN A 2 -7.94 -17.88 0.42
C ASN A 2 -7.87 -16.39 0.81
N VAL A 3 -7.37 -16.11 2.01
CA VAL A 3 -7.33 -14.75 2.58
C VAL A 3 -6.55 -13.78 1.68
N LYS A 4 -5.59 -14.29 0.91
CA LYS A 4 -4.78 -13.51 -0.03
C LYS A 4 -5.54 -12.98 -1.24
N ASP A 5 -6.66 -13.61 -1.61
CA ASP A 5 -7.44 -13.28 -2.81
C ASP A 5 -8.49 -12.19 -2.54
N ILE A 6 -8.53 -11.65 -1.31
CA ILE A 6 -9.39 -10.53 -0.96
C ILE A 6 -8.79 -9.26 -1.55
N ASN A 7 -9.62 -8.54 -2.30
CA ASN A 7 -9.25 -7.24 -2.84
C ASN A 7 -9.52 -6.16 -1.79
N LEU A 8 -8.45 -5.69 -1.16
CA LEU A 8 -8.50 -4.71 -0.09
C LEU A 8 -8.60 -3.28 -0.64
N THR A 9 -9.18 -2.39 0.16
CA THR A 9 -8.98 -0.94 0.02
C THR A 9 -7.76 -0.46 0.82
N PRO A 10 -7.18 0.72 0.50
CA PRO A 10 -6.09 1.27 1.30
C PRO A 10 -6.44 1.49 2.78
N ALA A 11 -7.69 1.86 3.09
CA ALA A 11 -8.15 2.00 4.47
C ALA A 11 -8.17 0.65 5.21
N GLU A 12 -8.65 -0.40 4.56
CA GLU A 12 -8.64 -1.77 5.12
C GLU A 12 -7.21 -2.26 5.34
N LEU A 13 -6.34 -2.09 4.34
CA LEU A 13 -4.93 -2.49 4.46
C LEU A 13 -4.27 -1.73 5.63
N GLN A 14 -4.45 -0.42 5.75
CA GLN A 14 -3.88 0.35 6.86
C GLN A 14 -4.38 -0.17 8.22
N ALA A 15 -5.69 -0.44 8.35
CA ALA A 15 -6.25 -1.00 9.57
C ALA A 15 -5.69 -2.38 9.92
N ILE A 16 -5.49 -3.24 8.92
CA ILE A 16 -4.84 -4.55 9.08
C ILE A 16 -3.39 -4.39 9.54
N LEU A 17 -2.65 -3.42 9.01
CA LEU A 17 -1.26 -3.17 9.42
C LEU A 17 -1.16 -2.63 10.85
N ASP A 18 -2.08 -1.77 11.26
CA ASP A 18 -2.13 -1.30 12.65
C ASP A 18 -2.55 -2.43 13.61
N HIS A 19 -3.44 -3.31 13.17
CA HIS A 19 -3.79 -4.54 13.89
C HIS A 19 -2.59 -5.49 14.00
N LYS A 20 -1.87 -5.75 12.90
CA LYS A 20 -0.62 -6.54 12.86
C LYS A 20 0.40 -6.02 13.86
N ARG A 21 0.61 -4.70 13.92
CA ARG A 21 1.52 -4.05 14.88
C ARG A 21 1.07 -4.32 16.32
N THR A 22 -0.22 -4.14 16.60
CA THR A 22 -0.79 -4.39 17.93
C THR A 22 -0.66 -5.86 18.34
N MET A 23 -0.91 -6.79 17.43
CA MET A 23 -0.72 -8.23 17.68
C MET A 23 0.75 -8.58 17.95
N THR A 24 1.67 -8.00 17.17
CA THR A 24 3.12 -8.22 17.35
C THR A 24 3.58 -7.75 18.73
N LEU A 25 3.10 -6.59 19.19
CA LEU A 25 3.40 -6.06 20.51
C LEU A 25 2.82 -6.92 21.65
N THR A 26 1.59 -7.41 21.50
CA THR A 26 0.92 -8.21 22.55
C THR A 26 1.46 -9.63 22.66
N GLN A 27 1.84 -10.25 21.54
CA GLN A 27 2.37 -11.62 21.52
C GLN A 27 3.88 -11.68 21.78
N GLY A 28 4.60 -10.55 21.65
CA GLY A 28 6.06 -10.49 21.78
C GLY A 28 6.82 -11.23 20.66
N LYS A 29 6.15 -11.53 19.55
CA LYS A 29 6.70 -12.18 18.36
C LYS A 29 6.17 -11.48 17.12
N GLU A 30 7.01 -11.38 16.08
CA GLU A 30 6.59 -10.87 14.78
C GLU A 30 5.45 -11.70 14.18
N VAL A 31 4.33 -11.03 13.89
CA VAL A 31 3.14 -11.61 13.26
C VAL A 31 3.20 -11.35 11.75
N SER A 32 2.96 -12.40 10.96
CA SER A 32 2.93 -12.25 9.50
C SER A 32 1.69 -11.45 9.04
N LEU A 33 1.76 -10.90 7.83
CA LEU A 33 0.62 -10.14 7.29
C LEU A 33 -0.59 -11.06 7.07
N GLU A 34 -0.37 -12.28 6.59
CA GLU A 34 -1.42 -13.28 6.39
C GLU A 34 -2.17 -13.62 7.67
N GLU A 35 -1.44 -13.88 8.76
CA GLU A 35 -2.03 -14.13 10.08
C GLU A 35 -2.82 -12.92 10.58
N ALA A 36 -2.30 -11.71 10.36
CA ALA A 36 -2.98 -10.48 10.76
C ALA A 36 -4.28 -10.27 9.97
N ILE A 37 -4.28 -10.50 8.65
CA ILE A 37 -5.50 -10.41 7.82
C ILE A 37 -6.54 -11.42 8.31
N GLU A 38 -6.13 -12.69 8.50
CA GLU A 38 -7.04 -13.74 8.96
C GLU A 38 -7.64 -13.42 10.32
N HIS A 39 -6.83 -12.95 11.27
CA HIS A 39 -7.29 -12.57 12.59
C HIS A 39 -8.22 -11.35 12.55
N PHE A 40 -7.89 -10.35 11.73
CA PHE A 40 -8.68 -9.13 11.57
C PHE A 40 -10.07 -9.45 11.01
N ILE A 41 -10.15 -10.23 9.93
CA ILE A 41 -11.41 -10.63 9.30
C ILE A 41 -12.29 -11.41 10.29
N ARG A 42 -11.70 -12.36 11.01
CA ARG A 42 -12.46 -13.23 11.91
C ARG A 42 -13.02 -12.50 13.14
N HIS A 43 -12.38 -11.44 13.61
CA HIS A 43 -12.67 -10.86 14.93
C HIS A 43 -12.99 -9.37 14.94
N TYR A 44 -12.57 -8.60 13.94
CA TYR A 44 -12.62 -7.13 13.97
C TYR A 44 -13.24 -6.48 12.74
N GLU A 45 -13.25 -7.15 11.58
CA GLU A 45 -13.68 -6.55 10.30
C GLU A 45 -15.08 -5.95 10.38
N LEU A 46 -16.06 -6.69 10.90
CA LEU A 46 -17.45 -6.21 10.96
C LEU A 46 -17.61 -4.94 11.80
N ASP A 47 -16.96 -4.88 12.97
CA ASP A 47 -17.06 -3.73 13.86
C ASP A 47 -16.26 -2.54 13.33
N TRP A 48 -15.10 -2.80 12.74
CA TRP A 48 -14.31 -1.77 12.05
C TRP A 48 -15.06 -1.17 10.86
N LEU A 49 -15.71 -1.99 10.03
CA LEU A 49 -16.51 -1.55 8.89
C LEU A 49 -17.69 -0.69 9.33
N ARG A 50 -18.41 -1.09 10.39
CA ARG A 50 -19.51 -0.29 10.97
C ARG A 50 -19.01 1.07 11.45
N GLU A 51 -17.89 1.09 12.16
CA GLU A 51 -17.31 2.33 12.67
C GLU A 51 -16.79 3.23 11.55
N LYS A 52 -16.17 2.64 10.51
CA LYS A 52 -15.79 3.36 9.29
C LYS A 52 -17.02 3.97 8.61
N GLN A 53 -18.06 3.18 8.35
CA GLN A 53 -19.31 3.68 7.74
C GLN A 53 -19.92 4.83 8.54
N ARG A 54 -19.90 4.75 9.86
CA ARG A 54 -20.39 5.80 10.75
C ARG A 54 -19.58 7.09 10.60
N ARG A 55 -18.24 7.00 10.58
CA ARG A 55 -17.34 8.15 10.36
C ARG A 55 -17.52 8.75 8.97
N ASP A 56 -17.49 7.91 7.94
CA ASP A 56 -17.65 8.33 6.55
C ASP A 56 -19.00 9.04 6.32
N LEU A 57 -20.09 8.50 6.86
CA LEU A 57 -21.40 9.14 6.74
C LEU A 57 -21.42 10.51 7.44
N SER A 58 -20.81 10.62 8.62
CA SER A 58 -20.71 11.89 9.34
C SER A 58 -19.94 12.94 8.51
N GLU A 59 -18.82 12.56 7.90
CA GLU A 59 -18.00 13.45 7.07
C GLU A 59 -18.72 13.84 5.77
N GLN A 60 -19.39 12.90 5.11
CA GLN A 60 -20.21 13.20 3.92
C GLN A 60 -21.35 14.18 4.24
N LEU A 61 -21.99 14.04 5.39
CA LEU A 61 -23.02 14.99 5.83
C LEU A 61 -22.45 16.40 6.03
N GLN A 62 -21.25 16.53 6.59
CA GLN A 62 -20.58 17.82 6.73
C GLN A 62 -20.25 18.44 5.37
N GLU A 63 -19.79 17.64 4.40
CA GLU A 63 -19.51 18.11 3.04
C GLU A 63 -20.80 18.54 2.29
N ILE A 64 -21.91 17.83 2.49
CA ILE A 64 -23.23 18.23 1.96
C ILE A 64 -23.67 19.55 2.59
N ASP A 65 -23.50 19.73 3.89
CA ASP A 65 -23.87 20.98 4.57
C ASP A 65 -23.02 22.17 4.12
N LYS A 66 -21.72 21.94 3.88
CA LYS A 66 -20.81 22.93 3.29
C LYS A 66 -21.22 23.28 1.86
N HIS A 67 -21.53 22.29 1.03
CA HIS A 67 -22.02 22.52 -0.34
C HIS A 67 -23.34 23.28 -0.35
N LYS A 68 -24.29 22.90 0.53
CA LYS A 68 -25.56 23.61 0.73
C LYS A 68 -25.31 25.08 1.04
N TYR A 69 -24.47 25.38 2.03
CA TYR A 69 -24.15 26.75 2.43
C TYR A 69 -23.59 27.56 1.26
N LEU A 70 -22.55 27.06 0.58
CA LEU A 70 -21.91 27.74 -0.54
C LEU A 70 -22.86 27.96 -1.73
N ARG A 71 -23.81 27.05 -1.96
CA ARG A 71 -24.80 27.18 -3.02
C ARG A 71 -25.94 28.13 -2.64
N SER A 72 -26.39 28.11 -1.40
CA SER A 72 -27.41 29.04 -0.91
C SER A 72 -26.92 30.48 -0.96
N GLU A 73 -25.65 30.73 -0.61
CA GLU A 73 -24.99 32.04 -0.75
C GLU A 73 -24.99 32.51 -2.22
N LYS A 74 -24.63 31.63 -3.16
CA LYS A 74 -24.57 31.95 -4.59
C LYS A 74 -25.94 32.19 -5.22
N GLU A 75 -26.98 31.46 -4.80
CA GLU A 75 -28.35 31.62 -5.32
C GLU A 75 -29.12 32.73 -4.59
N GLY A 76 -28.55 33.32 -3.52
CA GLY A 76 -29.22 34.36 -2.71
C GLY A 76 -30.44 33.85 -1.94
N ARG A 77 -30.59 32.53 -1.80
CA ARG A 77 -31.71 31.87 -1.10
C ARG A 77 -31.29 30.47 -0.66
N ASP A 78 -31.95 29.93 0.36
CA ASP A 78 -31.68 28.54 0.77
C ASP A 78 -32.09 27.54 -0.33
N ILE A 79 -31.15 26.73 -0.79
CA ILE A 79 -31.40 25.67 -1.78
C ILE A 79 -32.00 24.41 -1.15
N GLY A 80 -31.94 24.28 0.17
CA GLY A 80 -32.45 23.14 0.93
C GLY A 80 -31.54 21.91 0.89
N ARG A 81 -31.66 21.06 1.92
CA ARG A 81 -30.78 19.91 2.13
C ARG A 81 -30.92 18.82 1.07
N ALA A 82 -32.14 18.50 0.63
CA ALA A 82 -32.38 17.43 -0.34
C ALA A 82 -31.69 17.72 -1.69
N ARG A 83 -31.87 18.94 -2.23
CA ARG A 83 -31.22 19.39 -3.46
C ARG A 83 -29.70 19.46 -3.32
N ALA A 84 -29.20 19.98 -2.19
CA ALA A 84 -27.77 20.01 -1.94
C ALA A 84 -27.16 18.61 -1.89
N ALA A 85 -27.84 17.66 -1.24
CA ALA A 85 -27.40 16.27 -1.16
C ALA A 85 -27.40 15.60 -2.53
N GLU A 86 -28.45 15.78 -3.34
CA GLU A 86 -28.52 15.25 -4.71
C GLU A 86 -27.36 15.78 -5.57
N GLU A 87 -27.18 17.10 -5.62
CA GLU A 87 -26.11 17.72 -6.40
C GLU A 87 -24.71 17.32 -5.92
N TRP A 88 -24.53 17.17 -4.60
CA TRP A 88 -23.26 16.74 -4.02
C TRP A 88 -22.97 15.27 -4.34
N CYS A 89 -23.98 14.41 -4.22
CA CYS A 89 -23.87 13.00 -4.57
C CYS A 89 -23.47 12.81 -6.04
N ASP A 90 -24.09 13.59 -6.93
CA ASP A 90 -23.86 13.49 -8.37
C ASP A 90 -22.45 13.99 -8.76
N LYS A 91 -21.99 15.09 -8.15
CA LYS A 91 -20.74 15.76 -8.56
C LYS A 91 -19.50 15.37 -7.76
N TYR A 92 -19.65 15.11 -6.46
CA TYR A 92 -18.52 15.05 -5.54
C TYR A 92 -18.39 13.72 -4.81
N ALA A 93 -19.46 12.93 -4.63
CA ALA A 93 -19.36 11.69 -3.83
C ALA A 93 -18.33 10.70 -4.39
N HIS A 94 -18.22 10.55 -5.71
CA HIS A 94 -17.23 9.66 -6.31
C HIS A 94 -15.79 10.15 -6.08
N ILE A 95 -15.55 11.46 -6.15
CA ILE A 95 -14.25 12.09 -5.88
C ILE A 95 -13.90 11.92 -4.40
N TRP A 96 -14.86 12.20 -3.52
CA TRP A 96 -14.71 12.04 -2.07
C TRP A 96 -14.33 10.60 -1.72
N ARG A 97 -15.04 9.60 -2.27
CA ARG A 97 -14.73 8.18 -2.06
C ARG A 97 -13.35 7.82 -2.60
N ALA A 98 -12.99 8.29 -3.79
CA ALA A 98 -11.67 8.02 -4.38
C ALA A 98 -10.54 8.61 -3.54
N GLU A 99 -10.72 9.80 -2.98
CA GLU A 99 -9.76 10.44 -2.08
C GLU A 99 -9.67 9.72 -0.73
N HIS A 100 -10.81 9.32 -0.15
CA HIS A 100 -10.86 8.60 1.12
C HIS A 100 -10.28 7.19 1.03
N GLU A 101 -10.42 6.54 -0.13
CA GLU A 101 -9.80 5.25 -0.43
C GLU A 101 -8.48 5.41 -1.21
N SER A 102 -7.85 6.60 -1.17
CA SER A 102 -6.54 6.80 -1.79
C SER A 102 -5.42 6.26 -0.89
N LEU A 103 -4.31 5.86 -1.51
CA LEU A 103 -3.08 5.49 -0.80
C LEU A 103 -2.60 6.63 0.10
N GLU A 104 -2.56 7.85 -0.43
CA GLU A 104 -2.03 9.03 0.26
C GLU A 104 -2.81 9.36 1.54
N ARG A 105 -4.14 9.38 1.46
CA ARG A 105 -5.02 9.62 2.61
C ARG A 105 -4.85 8.56 3.70
N ASN A 106 -4.56 7.33 3.32
CA ASN A 106 -4.38 6.20 4.22
C ASN A 106 -2.91 5.96 4.61
N GLY A 107 -2.04 6.96 4.44
CA GLY A 107 -0.68 6.94 4.99
C GLY A 107 0.36 6.21 4.14
N PHE A 108 0.03 5.86 2.89
CA PHE A 108 0.96 5.25 1.97
C PHE A 108 1.62 6.28 1.06
N LEU A 109 2.91 6.08 0.81
CA LEU A 109 3.65 6.71 -0.27
C LEU A 109 3.76 5.72 -1.44
N LYS A 110 3.67 6.22 -2.67
CA LYS A 110 3.78 5.42 -3.89
C LYS A 110 4.84 6.00 -4.82
N ILE A 111 5.68 5.14 -5.39
CA ILE A 111 6.61 5.50 -6.48
C ILE A 111 6.58 4.44 -7.57
N ASN A 112 6.92 4.86 -8.80
CA ASN A 112 7.14 3.97 -9.93
C ASN A 112 8.63 3.94 -10.27
N VAL A 113 9.17 2.75 -10.52
CA VAL A 113 10.57 2.53 -10.87
C VAL A 113 10.63 1.75 -12.17
N VAL A 114 11.29 2.30 -13.19
CA VAL A 114 11.59 1.57 -14.43
C VAL A 114 12.94 0.88 -14.26
N ILE A 115 12.99 -0.43 -14.48
CA ILE A 115 14.23 -1.21 -14.40
C ILE A 115 15.19 -0.76 -15.49
N GLN A 116 16.36 -0.23 -15.11
CA GLN A 116 17.40 0.18 -16.06
C GLN A 116 18.44 -0.91 -16.32
N SER A 117 18.60 -1.86 -15.40
CA SER A 117 19.64 -2.90 -15.47
C SER A 117 19.36 -3.91 -16.59
N GLU A 118 20.36 -4.17 -17.43
CA GLU A 118 20.31 -5.13 -18.54
C GLU A 118 20.08 -6.58 -18.07
N ARG A 119 20.68 -6.94 -16.93
CA ARG A 119 20.31 -8.14 -16.17
C ARG A 119 19.18 -7.63 -15.30
N GLY A 120 17.91 -7.93 -15.49
CA GLY A 120 16.85 -7.33 -14.67
C GLY A 120 16.97 -7.55 -13.14
N LEU A 121 15.87 -7.52 -12.41
CA LEU A 121 15.89 -7.83 -10.97
C LEU A 121 16.08 -9.35 -10.78
N HIS A 122 17.32 -9.84 -10.79
CA HIS A 122 17.65 -11.27 -10.77
C HIS A 122 18.51 -11.70 -9.55
N PHE A 123 17.96 -12.60 -8.72
CA PHE A 123 18.60 -13.46 -7.68
C PHE A 123 19.57 -12.84 -6.64
N ARG A 124 20.67 -12.18 -7.03
CA ARG A 124 21.64 -11.58 -6.08
C ARG A 124 21.17 -10.29 -5.39
N PRO A 125 20.42 -9.38 -6.04
CA PRO A 125 19.87 -8.21 -5.38
C PRO A 125 18.73 -8.56 -4.42
N ALA A 126 18.09 -9.73 -4.52
CA ALA A 126 16.87 -10.01 -3.75
C ALA A 126 17.11 -10.11 -2.24
N SER A 127 18.18 -10.80 -1.82
CA SER A 127 18.58 -10.84 -0.40
C SER A 127 19.04 -9.48 0.08
N THR A 128 19.86 -8.77 -0.70
CA THR A 128 20.33 -7.42 -0.35
C THR A 128 19.19 -6.40 -0.30
N LEU A 129 18.18 -6.54 -1.15
CA LEU A 129 17.02 -5.65 -1.19
C LEU A 129 16.08 -5.92 -0.01
N ALA A 130 15.83 -7.19 0.32
CA ALA A 130 15.09 -7.54 1.53
C ALA A 130 15.82 -7.08 2.80
N GLU A 131 17.13 -7.29 2.89
CA GLU A 131 17.96 -6.81 4.00
C GLU A 131 17.95 -5.28 4.09
N LEU A 132 18.01 -4.58 2.96
CA LEU A 132 17.89 -3.13 2.89
C LEU A 132 16.51 -2.68 3.41
N ALA A 133 15.43 -3.29 2.92
CA ALA A 133 14.07 -2.95 3.33
C ALA A 133 13.83 -3.21 4.83
N GLN A 134 14.42 -4.28 5.39
CA GLN A 134 14.31 -4.61 6.81
C GLN A 134 14.94 -3.57 7.75
N ARG A 135 15.87 -2.73 7.27
CA ARG A 135 16.52 -1.68 8.07
C ARG A 135 15.61 -0.49 8.39
N PHE A 136 14.47 -0.40 7.71
CA PHE A 136 13.54 0.72 7.87
C PHE A 136 12.31 0.31 8.68
N ASP A 137 11.95 1.17 9.63
CA ASP A 137 10.69 1.12 10.38
C ASP A 137 9.53 1.61 9.50
N CYS A 138 9.15 0.74 8.57
CA CYS A 138 8.01 0.88 7.68
C CYS A 138 7.68 -0.46 7.03
N GLU A 139 6.49 -0.59 6.48
CA GLU A 139 6.14 -1.68 5.57
C GLU A 139 6.42 -1.24 4.12
N VAL A 140 6.93 -2.13 3.28
CA VAL A 140 7.19 -1.84 1.86
C VAL A 140 6.69 -2.99 1.00
N TYR A 141 5.88 -2.64 0.00
CA TYR A 141 5.29 -3.59 -0.93
C TYR A 141 5.63 -3.24 -2.38
N LEU A 142 5.67 -4.28 -3.21
CA LEU A 142 5.99 -4.19 -4.63
C LEU A 142 4.87 -4.82 -5.44
N HIS A 143 4.52 -4.16 -6.54
CA HIS A 143 3.69 -4.69 -7.61
C HIS A 143 4.49 -4.72 -8.92
N ARG A 144 4.31 -5.82 -9.66
CA ARG A 144 4.71 -5.96 -11.07
C ARG A 144 3.56 -6.58 -11.85
N ALA A 145 3.32 -6.08 -13.05
CA ALA A 145 2.35 -6.69 -13.95
C ALA A 145 2.69 -8.17 -14.21
N GLY A 146 1.68 -9.03 -14.20
CA GLY A 146 1.85 -10.46 -14.48
C GLY A 146 2.53 -11.29 -13.37
N MET A 147 2.70 -10.76 -12.15
CA MET A 147 3.27 -11.57 -11.07
C MET A 147 2.27 -12.61 -10.54
N ASP A 148 2.77 -13.83 -10.32
CA ASP A 148 1.97 -14.97 -9.86
C ASP A 148 1.87 -15.05 -8.34
N PHE A 149 2.96 -14.69 -7.64
CA PHE A 149 3.05 -14.78 -6.20
C PHE A 149 2.82 -13.42 -5.53
N TYR A 150 2.02 -13.40 -4.46
CA TYR A 150 1.65 -12.18 -3.74
C TYR A 150 1.21 -12.48 -2.30
N ASN A 151 1.17 -11.44 -1.47
CA ASN A 151 0.64 -11.47 -0.11
C ASN A 151 -0.84 -11.04 -0.08
N PHE A 152 -1.22 -10.03 -0.86
CA PHE A 152 -2.58 -9.49 -0.92
C PHE A 152 -2.88 -8.82 -2.27
N ILE A 153 -4.15 -8.54 -2.51
CA ILE A 153 -4.63 -7.72 -3.63
C ILE A 153 -5.09 -6.38 -3.05
N LEU A 154 -4.67 -5.28 -3.67
CA LEU A 154 -5.05 -3.92 -3.31
C LEU A 154 -5.49 -3.19 -4.58
N GLN A 155 -6.72 -2.70 -4.60
CA GLN A 155 -7.32 -2.03 -5.76
C GLN A 155 -7.15 -2.82 -7.09
N GLY A 156 -7.27 -4.15 -7.00
CA GLY A 156 -7.14 -5.06 -8.15
C GLY A 156 -5.70 -5.39 -8.56
N GLN A 157 -4.69 -4.80 -7.91
CA GLN A 157 -3.28 -5.11 -8.14
C GLN A 157 -2.74 -6.05 -7.07
N LYS A 158 -1.94 -7.03 -7.48
CA LYS A 158 -1.27 -7.96 -6.57
C LYS A 158 -0.02 -7.30 -5.97
N TYR A 159 0.19 -7.44 -4.67
CA TYR A 159 1.35 -6.89 -3.96
C TYR A 159 2.09 -7.95 -3.16
N LEU A 160 3.42 -7.82 -3.11
CA LEU A 160 4.29 -8.64 -2.26
C LEU A 160 5.11 -7.80 -1.30
N ASN A 161 5.47 -8.38 -0.15
CA ASN A 161 6.31 -7.74 0.85
C ASN A 161 7.78 -7.79 0.43
N VAL A 162 8.38 -6.61 0.26
CA VAL A 162 9.79 -6.46 -0.16
C VAL A 162 10.76 -6.97 0.92
N LYS A 163 10.35 -7.01 2.19
CA LYS A 163 11.17 -7.56 3.28
C LYS A 163 11.32 -9.08 3.22
N SER A 164 10.50 -9.77 2.41
CA SER A 164 10.58 -11.22 2.26
C SER A 164 11.45 -11.60 1.07
N VAL A 165 12.63 -12.18 1.36
CA VAL A 165 13.54 -12.72 0.32
C VAL A 165 12.80 -13.70 -0.59
N LEU A 166 11.98 -14.59 -0.01
CA LEU A 166 11.23 -15.60 -0.77
C LEU A 166 10.26 -14.98 -1.77
N CYS A 167 9.58 -13.89 -1.39
CA CYS A 167 8.67 -13.19 -2.29
C CYS A 167 9.43 -12.54 -3.46
N LEU A 168 10.57 -11.91 -3.17
CA LEU A 168 11.37 -11.22 -4.18
C LEU A 168 11.94 -12.15 -5.25
N LEU A 169 12.21 -13.43 -4.92
CA LEU A 169 12.67 -14.43 -5.91
C LEU A 169 11.66 -14.65 -7.05
N THR A 170 10.39 -14.31 -6.85
CA THR A 170 9.32 -14.49 -7.84
C THR A 170 9.13 -13.30 -8.77
N VAL A 171 9.74 -12.15 -8.47
CA VAL A 171 9.49 -10.89 -9.18
C VAL A 171 10.02 -10.95 -10.60
N ALA A 172 11.20 -11.52 -10.84
CA ALA A 172 11.80 -11.74 -12.17
C ALA A 172 11.54 -10.58 -13.17
N ALA A 173 11.80 -9.33 -12.74
CA ALA A 173 11.54 -8.15 -13.56
C ALA A 173 12.65 -7.94 -14.58
N GLU A 174 12.30 -7.59 -15.82
CA GLU A 174 13.24 -7.35 -16.92
C GLU A 174 13.50 -5.85 -17.13
N LYS A 175 14.55 -5.53 -17.90
CA LYS A 175 14.86 -4.14 -18.28
C LYS A 175 13.67 -3.50 -18.99
N GLY A 176 13.36 -2.26 -18.64
CA GLY A 176 12.26 -1.50 -19.21
C GLY A 176 10.90 -1.81 -18.59
N GLU A 177 10.78 -2.85 -17.77
CA GLU A 177 9.57 -3.08 -17.00
C GLU A 177 9.41 -2.05 -15.88
N GLN A 178 8.16 -1.75 -15.55
CA GLN A 178 7.80 -0.85 -14.47
C GLN A 178 7.44 -1.65 -13.21
N LEU A 179 8.08 -1.28 -12.11
CA LEU A 179 7.72 -1.68 -10.76
C LEU A 179 6.95 -0.54 -10.09
N GLU A 180 5.89 -0.89 -9.40
CA GLU A 180 5.21 0.00 -8.48
C GLU A 180 5.60 -0.38 -7.05
N LEU A 181 6.04 0.60 -6.27
CA LEU A 181 6.38 0.42 -4.86
C LEU A 181 5.47 1.29 -4.01
N ILE A 182 4.90 0.70 -2.97
CA ILE A 182 4.16 1.43 -1.93
C ILE A 182 4.80 1.19 -0.56
N ALA A 183 4.78 2.19 0.30
CA ALA A 183 5.29 2.06 1.66
C ALA A 183 4.48 2.89 2.66
N THR A 184 4.36 2.41 3.89
CA THR A 184 3.69 3.10 5.01
C THR A 184 4.48 2.96 6.30
N GLY A 185 4.51 4.01 7.11
CA GLY A 185 5.26 4.08 8.37
C GLY A 185 6.31 5.20 8.41
N PRO A 186 6.95 5.40 9.58
CA PRO A 186 7.84 6.53 9.86
C PRO A 186 8.95 6.74 8.83
N GLN A 187 9.54 5.67 8.30
CA GLN A 187 10.67 5.73 7.36
C GLN A 187 10.29 5.34 5.92
N ALA A 188 9.01 5.45 5.56
CA ALA A 188 8.51 5.01 4.25
C ALA A 188 9.21 5.72 3.08
N ARG A 189 9.46 7.03 3.19
CA ARG A 189 10.08 7.82 2.12
C ARG A 189 11.52 7.40 1.87
N GLU A 190 12.29 7.28 2.95
CA GLU A 190 13.70 6.88 2.94
C GLU A 190 13.85 5.47 2.40
N ALA A 191 12.97 4.55 2.83
CA ALA A 191 12.95 3.17 2.34
C ALA A 191 12.70 3.12 0.82
N LEU A 192 11.68 3.82 0.32
CA LEU A 192 11.37 3.86 -1.11
C LEU A 192 12.53 4.41 -1.94
N GLN A 193 13.17 5.49 -1.47
CA GLN A 193 14.33 6.08 -2.16
C GLN A 193 15.53 5.12 -2.19
N ALA A 194 15.83 4.49 -1.05
CA ALA A 194 16.94 3.54 -0.96
C ALA A 194 16.72 2.31 -1.84
N ILE A 195 15.49 1.76 -1.84
CA ILE A 195 15.10 0.60 -2.64
C ILE A 195 15.16 0.92 -4.13
N ALA A 196 14.56 2.05 -4.57
CA ALA A 196 14.61 2.47 -5.96
C ALA A 196 16.05 2.72 -6.45
N GLY A 197 16.88 3.34 -5.59
CA GLY A 197 18.29 3.54 -5.85
C GLY A 197 19.07 2.23 -5.98
N HIS A 198 18.75 1.23 -5.15
CA HIS A 198 19.38 -0.09 -5.22
C HIS A 198 18.99 -0.85 -6.50
N ILE A 199 17.71 -0.83 -6.88
CA ILE A 199 17.18 -1.49 -8.08
C ILE A 199 17.92 -1.03 -9.35
N ASN A 200 18.21 0.27 -9.47
CA ASN A 200 18.83 0.84 -10.66
C ASN A 200 20.36 0.91 -10.63
N ARG A 201 21.03 0.37 -9.59
CA ARG A 201 22.50 0.46 -9.42
C ARG A 201 23.31 -0.83 -9.67
N ALA A 202 22.75 -1.90 -10.23
CA ALA A 202 23.53 -3.14 -10.47
C ALA A 202 24.67 -2.91 -11.51
N GLU A 203 25.99 -3.15 -11.33
CA GLU A 203 26.87 -3.73 -10.27
C GLU A 203 28.39 -3.38 -10.62
N PRO A 204 29.49 -3.83 -9.93
CA PRO A 204 29.81 -5.25 -9.65
C PRO A 204 30.29 -5.60 -8.22
N ALA A 205 29.98 -6.82 -7.78
CA ALA A 205 30.80 -7.55 -6.82
C ALA A 205 31.15 -8.94 -7.37
N GLN A 206 32.27 -9.02 -8.10
CA GLN A 206 33.16 -10.18 -8.28
C GLN A 206 34.46 -9.64 -8.91
N ALA A 207 35.66 -9.84 -8.35
CA ALA A 207 36.21 -11.14 -7.99
C ALA A 207 36.99 -11.16 -6.67
N ILE A 208 36.79 -12.22 -5.88
CA ILE A 208 37.87 -12.76 -5.04
C ILE A 208 38.69 -13.62 -6.01
N GLU A 209 39.86 -13.15 -6.42
CA GLU A 209 40.85 -14.03 -7.05
C GLU A 209 41.43 -14.95 -5.97
N LYS A 210 41.18 -16.25 -6.10
CA LYS A 210 42.07 -17.25 -5.53
C LYS A 210 43.30 -17.29 -6.43
N VAL A 211 44.45 -16.86 -5.93
CA VAL A 211 45.72 -17.31 -6.50
C VAL A 211 45.97 -18.72 -5.99
N GLN A 212 45.69 -19.71 -6.84
CA GLN A 212 46.34 -21.01 -6.75
C GLN A 212 47.72 -20.90 -7.41
N GLY A 213 48.74 -21.38 -6.71
CA GLY A 213 50.07 -21.64 -7.24
C GLY A 213 51.12 -21.47 -6.14
N ALA A 214 52.08 -22.35 -5.93
CA ALA A 214 52.38 -23.68 -6.45
C ALA A 214 53.35 -24.30 -5.42
#